data_AF-A0A7X0MBK4-F1
#
_entry.id   AF-A0A7X0MBK4-F1
#
_cell.length_a   1.000
_cell.length_b   1.000
_cell.length_c   1.000
_cell.angle_alpha   90.00
_cell.angle_beta   90.00
_cell.angle_gamma   90.00
#
_symmetry.space_group_name_H-M   'P 1'
#
loop_
_entity.id
_entity.type
_entity.pdbx_description
1 polymer ?
#
loop_
_entity_poly.entity_id
_entity_poly.type
_entity_poly.pdbx_seq_one_letter_code
_entity_poly.pdbx_strand_id
1 'polypeptide(L)'
;MLNTNALHNVLNILITLSALTVAILLATGCVQLADGSLECSQSFVAPSYTAGAIAALSVLKITVNIIRDGIVGLVKPQPPVNK
;
A
#
# COMPACT_ATOMS: atom_id res chain seq x y z
N MET A 1 3.62 -12.26 24.68
CA MET A 1 4.67 -12.81 23.80
C MET A 1 4.33 -12.41 22.37
N LEU A 2 5.24 -11.77 21.64
CA LEU A 2 5.02 -11.37 20.25
C LEU A 2 4.98 -12.61 19.36
N ASN A 3 3.96 -12.73 18.50
CA ASN A 3 3.89 -13.80 17.52
C ASN A 3 4.85 -13.48 16.36
N THR A 4 6.10 -13.92 16.51
CA THR A 4 7.19 -13.65 15.54
C THR A 4 6.87 -14.15 14.13
N ASN A 5 6.06 -15.21 14.00
CA ASN A 5 5.66 -15.73 12.69
C ASN A 5 4.67 -14.79 11.98
N ALA A 6 3.74 -14.18 12.73
CA ALA A 6 2.86 -13.14 12.20
C ALA A 6 3.66 -11.89 11.80
N LEU A 7 4.63 -11.48 12.63
CA LEU A 7 5.53 -10.37 12.32
C LEU A 7 6.32 -10.62 11.03
N HIS A 8 6.85 -11.83 10.84
CA HIS A 8 7.59 -12.20 9.64
C HIS A 8 6.74 -12.14 8.37
N ASN A 9 5.51 -12.66 8.42
CA ASN A 9 4.60 -12.59 7.26
C ASN A 9 4.21 -11.15 6.91
N VAL A 10 3.96 -10.32 7.93
CA VAL A 10 3.69 -8.89 7.71
C VAL A 10 4.90 -8.21 7.05
N LEU A 11 6.12 -8.46 7.54
CA LEU A 11 7.34 -7.93 6.95
C LEU A 11 7.52 -8.35 5.48
N ASN A 12 7.26 -9.61 5.13
CA ASN A 12 7.35 -10.08 3.74
C ASN A 12 6.34 -9.38 2.82
N ILE A 13 5.10 -9.17 3.30
CA ILE A 13 4.09 -8.41 2.55
C ILE A 13 4.55 -6.97 2.31
N LEU A 14 5.02 -6.31 3.38
CA LEU A 14 5.49 -4.92 3.29
C LEU A 14 6.66 -4.79 2.31
N ILE A 15 7.65 -5.68 2.39
CA ILE A 15 8.80 -5.70 1.46
C ILE A 15 8.32 -5.88 0.01
N THR A 16 7.39 -6.80 -0.23
CA THR A 16 6.87 -7.08 -1.58
C THR A 16 6.13 -5.86 -2.15
N LEU A 17 5.28 -5.21 -1.35
CA LEU A 17 4.54 -4.01 -1.75
C LEU A 17 5.47 -2.81 -2.00
N SER A 18 6.48 -2.63 -1.15
CA SER A 18 7.48 -1.58 -1.34
C SER A 18 8.28 -1.81 -2.63
N ALA A 19 8.74 -3.04 -2.88
CA ALA A 19 9.47 -3.38 -4.10
C ALA A 19 8.61 -3.17 -5.37
N LEU A 20 7.33 -3.58 -5.32
CA LEU A 20 6.39 -3.36 -6.41
C LEU A 20 6.18 -1.87 -6.70
N THR A 21 6.04 -1.05 -5.65
CA THR A 21 5.85 0.40 -5.79
C THR A 21 7.07 1.06 -6.44
N VAL A 22 8.28 0.70 -6.02
CA VAL A 22 9.53 1.18 -6.63
C VAL A 22 9.63 0.74 -8.10
N ALA A 23 9.30 -0.51 -8.41
CA ALA A 23 9.31 -1.02 -9.78
C ALA A 23 8.33 -0.26 -10.70
N ILE A 24 7.13 0.06 -10.20
CA ILE A 24 6.15 0.87 -10.94
C ILE A 24 6.70 2.29 -11.16
N LEU A 25 7.25 2.94 -10.13
CA LEU A 25 7.82 4.29 -10.23
C LEU A 25 8.94 4.35 -11.28
N LEU A 26 9.86 3.37 -11.25
CA LEU A 26 10.93 3.24 -12.24
C LEU A 26 10.36 3.03 -13.66
N ALA A 27 9.36 2.15 -13.81
CA ALA A 27 8.70 1.91 -15.09
C ALA A 27 7.97 3.16 -15.62
N THR A 28 7.50 4.05 -14.73
CA THR A 28 6.84 5.31 -15.10
C THR A 28 7.81 6.45 -15.41
N GLY A 29 9.12 6.23 -15.32
CA GLY A 29 10.15 7.20 -15.68
C GLY A 29 10.88 7.85 -14.50
N CYS A 30 10.70 7.35 -13.27
CA CYS A 30 11.62 7.69 -12.20
C CYS A 30 12.97 7.00 -12.38
N VAL A 31 14.04 7.60 -11.87
CA VAL A 31 15.38 7.03 -11.83
C VAL A 31 15.90 6.97 -10.41
N GLN A 32 16.61 5.91 -10.06
CA GLN A 32 17.26 5.77 -8.75
C GLN A 32 18.65 6.39 -8.79
N LEU A 33 18.94 7.31 -7.89
CA LEU A 33 20.26 7.93 -7.73
C LEU A 33 21.21 7.02 -6.96
N ALA A 34 22.51 7.34 -7.01
CA ALA A 34 23.56 6.59 -6.31
C ALA A 34 23.41 6.61 -4.78
N ASP A 35 22.70 7.60 -4.22
CA ASP A 35 22.36 7.69 -2.80
C ASP A 35 21.10 6.88 -2.41
N GLY A 36 20.46 6.25 -3.40
CA GLY A 36 19.24 5.47 -3.22
C GLY A 36 17.94 6.27 -3.29
N SER A 37 17.99 7.60 -3.49
CA SER A 37 16.81 8.43 -3.70
C SER A 37 16.18 8.18 -5.08
N LEU A 38 14.87 8.41 -5.22
CA LEU A 38 14.18 8.39 -6.53
C LEU A 38 13.98 9.82 -7.03
N GLU A 39 14.47 10.11 -8.23
CA GLU A 39 14.17 11.33 -8.98
C GLU A 39 13.07 11.01 -9.99
N CYS A 40 11.95 11.72 -9.89
CA CYS A 40 10.74 11.44 -10.66
C CYS A 40 10.27 12.64 -11.51
N SER A 41 11.07 13.71 -11.64
CA SER A 41 10.71 14.90 -12.41
C SER A 41 10.53 14.62 -13.91
N GLN A 42 11.11 13.53 -14.39
CA GLN A 42 10.95 13.03 -15.77
C GLN A 42 9.88 11.93 -15.91
N SER A 43 9.19 11.57 -14.82
CA SER A 43 8.10 10.60 -14.87
C SER A 43 6.97 11.12 -15.76
N PHE A 44 6.49 10.28 -16.69
CA PHE A 44 5.31 10.63 -17.50
C PHE A 44 4.01 10.54 -16.70
N VAL A 45 4.05 9.92 -15.52
CA VAL A 45 2.96 9.91 -14.55
C VAL A 45 3.20 11.04 -13.55
N ALA A 46 2.36 12.07 -13.60
CA ALA A 46 2.39 13.12 -12.60
C ALA A 46 2.07 12.54 -11.21
N PRO A 47 2.80 12.94 -10.14
CA PRO A 47 2.56 12.44 -8.77
C PRO A 47 1.11 12.62 -8.28
N SER A 48 0.41 13.63 -8.79
CA SER A 48 -1.01 13.88 -8.51
C SER A 48 -1.93 12.73 -8.94
N TYR A 49 -1.62 12.03 -10.04
CA TYR A 49 -2.41 10.88 -10.49
C TYR A 49 -2.27 9.69 -9.54
N THR A 50 -1.04 9.40 -9.10
CA THR A 50 -0.78 8.32 -8.13
C THR A 50 -1.42 8.63 -6.78
N ALA A 51 -1.27 9.86 -6.29
CA ALA A 51 -1.93 10.31 -5.07
C ALA A 51 -3.47 10.21 -5.18
N GLY A 52 -4.02 10.62 -6.33
CA GLY A 52 -5.45 10.49 -6.63
C GLY A 52 -5.92 9.03 -6.65
N ALA A 53 -5.16 8.13 -7.27
CA ALA A 53 -5.48 6.70 -7.31
C ALA A 53 -5.46 6.05 -5.92
N ILE A 54 -4.45 6.35 -5.10
CA ILE A 54 -4.37 5.85 -3.72
C ILE A 54 -5.52 6.40 -2.88
N ALA A 55 -5.82 7.69 -3.00
CA ALA A 55 -6.94 8.31 -2.30
C ALA A 55 -8.28 7.66 -2.70
N ALA A 56 -8.50 7.45 -4.00
CA ALA A 56 -9.70 6.80 -4.53
C ALA A 56 -9.84 5.35 -4.03
N LEU A 57 -8.75 4.56 -4.08
CA LEU A 57 -8.72 3.19 -3.56
C LEU A 57 -8.98 3.14 -2.05
N SER A 58 -8.44 4.09 -1.30
CA SER A 58 -8.65 4.18 0.16
C SER A 58 -10.10 4.51 0.50
N VAL A 59 -10.71 5.48 -0.21
CA VAL A 59 -12.13 5.81 -0.07
C VAL A 59 -12.99 4.60 -0.44
N LEU A 60 -12.71 3.94 -1.57
CA LEU A 60 -13.43 2.74 -1.98
C LEU A 60 -13.34 1.64 -0.93
N LYS A 61 -12.16 1.42 -0.34
CA LYS A 61 -11.96 0.41 0.71
C LYS A 61 -12.77 0.73 1.95
N ILE A 62 -12.80 1.99 2.39
CA ILE A 62 -13.63 2.44 3.51
C ILE A 62 -15.10 2.17 3.20
N THR A 63 -15.56 2.55 2.00
CA THR A 63 -16.94 2.32 1.55
C THR A 63 -17.29 0.83 1.57
N VAL A 64 -16.43 -0.04 1.03
CA VAL A 64 -16.65 -1.50 1.06
C VAL A 64 -16.73 -2.02 2.48
N ASN A 65 -15.84 -1.57 3.38
CA ASN A 65 -15.87 -1.99 4.78
C ASN A 65 -17.17 -1.52 5.47
N ILE A 66 -17.65 -0.30 5.19
CA ILE A 66 -18.93 0.21 5.71
C ILE A 66 -20.11 -0.60 5.17
N ILE A 67 -20.12 -0.94 3.87
CA ILE A 67 -21.18 -1.75 3.27
C ILE A 67 -21.21 -3.15 3.87
N ARG A 68 -20.03 -3.76 4.09
CA ARG A 68 -19.90 -5.13 4.60
C ARG A 68 -20.21 -5.24 6.09
N ASP A 69 -19.69 -4.33 6.89
CA ASP A 69 -19.62 -4.46 8.35
C ASP A 69 -20.36 -3.33 9.10
N GLY A 70 -20.97 -2.39 8.37
CA GLY A 70 -21.52 -1.15 8.93
C GLY A 70 -20.44 -0.15 9.36
N ILE A 71 -20.85 1.03 9.82
CA ILE A 71 -19.92 2.08 10.30
C ILE A 71 -19.06 1.57 11.47
N VAL A 72 -19.63 0.73 12.34
CA VAL A 72 -18.92 0.11 13.48
C VAL A 72 -17.84 -0.87 13.00
N GLY A 73 -17.96 -1.41 11.79
CA GLY A 73 -16.97 -2.27 11.16
C GLY A 73 -15.59 -1.63 10.95
N LEU A 74 -15.51 -0.29 10.91
CA LEU A 74 -14.25 0.43 10.81
C LEU A 74 -13.38 0.34 12.08
N VAL A 75 -14.00 0.07 13.23
CA VAL A 75 -13.33 0.00 14.53
C VAL A 75 -13.42 -1.40 15.17
N LYS A 76 -14.15 -2.32 14.53
CA LYS A 76 -14.33 -3.68 15.04
C LYS A 76 -13.04 -4.51 14.81
N PRO A 77 -12.55 -5.24 15.83
CA PRO A 77 -11.49 -6.21 15.65
C PRO A 77 -11.88 -7.22 14.56
N GLN A 78 -11.02 -7.40 13.56
CA GLN A 78 -11.27 -8.39 12.51
C GLN A 78 -11.18 -9.81 13.11
N PRO A 79 -12.13 -10.70 12.81
CA PRO A 79 -12.07 -12.07 13.29
C PRO A 79 -10.80 -12.77 12.78
N PRO A 80 -10.20 -13.66 13.58
CA PRO A 80 -9.00 -14.38 13.18
C PRO A 80 -9.27 -15.19 11.92
N VAL A 81 -8.35 -15.10 10.95
CA VAL A 81 -8.42 -15.93 9.74
C VAL A 81 -8.16 -17.37 10.17
N ASN A 82 -9.19 -18.22 10.13
CA ASN A 82 -9.00 -19.65 10.32
C ASN A 82 -8.12 -20.18 9.19
N LYS A 83 -7.11 -20.97 9.56
CA LYS A 83 -6.21 -21.64 8.62
C LYS A 83 -6.93 -22.78 7.92
#